data_AF-U2E3K6-F1
#
_entry.id   AF-U2E3K6-F1
#
_cell.length_a   1.000
_cell.length_b   1.000
_cell.length_c   1.000
_cell.angle_alpha   90.00
_cell.angle_beta   90.00
_cell.angle_gamma   90.00
#
_symmetry.space_group_name_H-M   'P 1'
#
loop_
_entity.id
_entity.type
_entity.pdbx_description
1 polymer ?
#
loop_
_entity_poly.entity_id
_entity_poly.type
_entity_poly.pdbx_seq_one_letter_code
_entity_poly.pdbx_strand_id
1 'polypeptide(L)'
;MSPVLESLKETWSTVTSFDSVKVWLLVVGIAGGVGLFISWELSQLWEHLFGYSSIMTVLTTITVLLLSYFCLSYLVSSVLYNHELSAN
;
A
#
# COMPACT_ATOMS: atom_id res chain seq x y z
N MET A 1 1.53 -7.52 -23.60
CA MET A 1 1.20 -7.17 -22.20
C MET A 1 -0.20 -6.56 -22.21
N SER A 2 -1.05 -6.81 -21.20
CA SER A 2 -2.40 -6.20 -21.20
C SER A 2 -2.27 -4.69 -20.98
N PRO A 3 -2.99 -3.82 -21.73
CA PRO A 3 -2.92 -2.37 -21.57
C PRO A 3 -3.29 -1.90 -20.15
N VAL A 4 -4.12 -2.68 -19.44
CA VAL A 4 -4.48 -2.44 -18.04
C VAL A 4 -3.28 -2.66 -17.10
N LEU A 5 -2.41 -3.61 -17.42
CA LEU A 5 -1.25 -3.92 -16.60
C LEU A 5 -0.17 -2.85 -16.74
N GLU A 6 -0.02 -2.30 -17.95
CA GLU A 6 0.89 -1.18 -18.23
C GLU A 6 0.44 0.10 -17.53
N SER A 7 -0.85 0.45 -17.60
CA SER A 7 -1.36 1.63 -16.89
C SER A 7 -1.24 1.50 -15.36
N LEU A 8 -1.46 0.29 -14.82
CA LEU A 8 -1.28 0.03 -13.40
C LEU A 8 0.20 0.19 -12.99
N LYS A 9 1.13 -0.32 -13.81
CA LYS A 9 2.56 -0.20 -13.59
C LYS A 9 3.03 1.26 -13.64
N GLU A 10 2.57 2.04 -14.62
CA GLU A 10 2.89 3.46 -14.73
C GLU A 10 2.35 4.26 -13.55
N THR A 11 1.09 4.01 -13.17
CA THR A 11 0.48 4.64 -12.00
C THR A 11 1.28 4.30 -10.75
N TRP A 12 1.59 3.02 -10.53
CA TRP A 12 2.40 2.57 -9.41
C TRP A 12 3.76 3.25 -9.37
N SER A 13 4.48 3.28 -10.49
CA SER A 13 5.79 3.92 -10.58
C SER A 13 5.71 5.41 -10.25
N THR A 14 4.65 6.08 -10.69
CA THR A 14 4.47 7.53 -10.50
C THR A 14 4.15 7.87 -9.06
N VAL A 15 3.24 7.13 -8.40
CA VAL A 15 2.88 7.43 -7.02
C VAL A 15 3.91 6.97 -5.98
N THR A 16 4.79 6.04 -6.35
CA THR A 16 5.83 5.52 -5.43
C THR A 16 7.20 6.16 -5.63
N SER A 17 7.38 7.00 -6.66
CA SER A 17 8.58 7.82 -6.79
C SER A 17 8.48 9.07 -5.91
N PHE A 18 9.12 9.03 -4.75
CA PHE A 18 9.27 10.20 -3.90
C PHE A 18 10.67 10.78 -4.08
N ASP A 19 10.76 12.09 -4.38
CA ASP A 19 12.05 12.80 -4.39
C ASP A 19 12.68 12.92 -3.00
N SER A 20 11.87 12.79 -1.94
CA SER A 20 12.31 12.91 -0.56
C SER A 20 12.31 11.57 0.17
N VAL A 21 13.51 11.11 0.56
CA VAL A 21 13.73 9.88 1.35
C VAL A 21 12.94 9.90 2.68
N LYS A 22 12.75 11.08 3.27
CA LYS A 22 11.97 11.22 4.52
C LYS A 22 10.49 10.91 4.32
N VAL A 23 9.91 11.36 3.21
CA VAL A 23 8.51 11.08 2.86
C VAL A 23 8.34 9.60 2.57
N TRP A 24 9.28 8.99 1.84
CA TRP A 24 9.27 7.56 1.59
C TRP A 24 9.32 6.74 2.88
N LEU A 25 10.25 7.04 3.80
CA LEU A 25 10.35 6.34 5.09
C LEU A 25 9.07 6.46 5.93
N LEU A 26 8.43 7.63 5.92
CA LEU A 26 7.17 7.85 6.63
C LEU A 26 6.05 7.00 6.01
N VAL A 27 5.92 7.02 4.68
CA VAL A 27 4.92 6.22 3.96
C VAL A 27 5.13 4.73 4.20
N VAL A 28 6.36 4.24 4.09
CA VAL A 28 6.69 2.83 4.37
C VAL A 28 6.42 2.47 5.82
N GLY A 29 6.75 3.34 6.78
CA GLY A 29 6.51 3.11 8.19
C GLY A 29 5.03 3.00 8.53
N ILE A 30 4.21 3.93 8.03
CA ILE A 30 2.76 3.91 8.24
C ILE A 30 2.13 2.73 7.48
N ALA A 31 2.53 2.46 6.24
CA ALA A 31 2.04 1.34 5.45
C ALA A 31 2.37 0.00 6.12
N GLY A 32 3.59 -0.15 6.63
CA GLY A 32 3.99 -1.32 7.39
C GLY A 32 3.16 -1.50 8.66
N GLY A 33 3.01 -0.44 9.47
CA GLY A 33 2.23 -0.50 10.71
C GLY A 33 0.75 -0.83 10.47
N VAL A 34 0.10 -0.09 9.58
CA VAL A 34 -1.32 -0.30 9.22
C VAL A 34 -1.50 -1.66 8.55
N GLY A 35 -0.62 -2.03 7.63
CA GLY A 35 -0.72 -3.28 6.90
C GLY A 35 -0.53 -4.50 7.81
N LEU A 36 0.41 -4.46 8.74
CA LEU A 36 0.59 -5.53 9.73
C LEU A 36 -0.61 -5.63 10.68
N PHE A 37 -1.16 -4.51 11.14
CA PHE A 37 -2.35 -4.50 11.99
C PHE A 37 -3.56 -5.12 11.28
N ILE A 38 -3.83 -4.71 10.04
CA ILE A 38 -4.94 -5.29 9.25
C ILE A 38 -4.70 -6.78 8.98
N SER A 39 -3.46 -7.16 8.67
CA SER A 39 -3.11 -8.57 8.41
C SER A 39 -3.29 -9.45 9.64
N TRP A 40 -2.99 -8.91 10.82
CA TRP A 40 -3.20 -9.59 12.10
C TRP A 40 -4.67 -9.91 12.33
N GLU A 41 -5.55 -8.92 12.21
CA GLU A 41 -7.01 -9.09 12.36
C GLU A 41 -7.57 -10.07 11.30
N LEU A 42 -7.14 -9.93 10.04
CA LEU A 42 -7.56 -10.85 8.98
C LEU A 42 -7.10 -12.28 9.24
N SER A 43 -5.89 -12.48 9.78
CA SER A 43 -5.40 -13.82 10.11
C SER A 43 -6.28 -14.50 11.17
N GLN A 44 -6.72 -13.75 12.19
CA GLN A 44 -7.63 -14.29 13.21
C GLN A 44 -8.99 -14.65 12.62
N LEU A 45 -9.53 -13.82 11.73
CA LEU A 45 -10.79 -14.12 11.03
C LEU A 45 -10.67 -15.36 10.13
N TRP A 46 -9.57 -15.47 9.38
CA TRP A 46 -9.30 -16.65 8.54
C TRP A 46 -9.20 -17.92 9.37
N GLU A 47 -8.46 -17.87 10.47
CA GLU A 47 -8.32 -18.99 11.39
C GLU A 47 -9.66 -19.42 11.99
N HIS A 48 -10.52 -18.45 12.34
CA HIS A 48 -11.84 -18.73 12.89
C HIS A 48 -12.81 -19.32 11.86
N LEU A 49 -12.79 -18.85 10.62
CA LEU A 49 -13.75 -19.24 9.58
C LEU A 49 -13.36 -20.51 8.82
N PHE A 50 -12.07 -20.70 8.56
CA PHE A 50 -11.57 -21.74 7.66
C PHE A 50 -10.48 -22.64 8.29
N GLY A 51 -10.06 -22.33 9.51
CA GLY A 51 -8.91 -22.96 10.17
C GLY A 51 -7.58 -22.33 9.77
N TYR A 52 -6.55 -22.53 10.59
CA TYR A 52 -5.22 -21.95 10.35
C TYR A 52 -4.61 -22.47 9.04
N SER A 53 -4.27 -21.54 8.14
CA SER A 53 -3.56 -21.83 6.89
C SER A 53 -2.43 -20.82 6.69
N SER A 54 -1.19 -21.28 6.89
CA SER A 54 0.02 -20.46 6.75
C SER A 54 0.13 -19.79 5.38
N ILE A 55 -0.25 -20.50 4.30
CA ILE A 55 -0.21 -19.97 2.93
C ILE A 55 -1.19 -18.80 2.76
N MET A 56 -2.42 -18.94 3.28
CA MET A 56 -3.44 -17.89 3.19
C MET A 56 -3.07 -16.67 4.01
N THR A 57 -2.52 -16.86 5.21
CA THR A 57 -2.03 -15.76 6.05
C THR A 57 -0.88 -15.01 5.37
N VAL A 58 0.07 -15.71 4.76
CA VAL A 58 1.19 -15.08 4.04
C VAL A 58 0.70 -14.30 2.82
N LEU A 59 -0.17 -14.90 1.99
CA LEU A 59 -0.73 -14.22 0.82
C LEU A 59 -1.50 -12.96 1.21
N THR A 60 -2.35 -13.07 2.23
CA THR A 60 -3.13 -11.94 2.75
C THR A 60 -2.21 -10.83 3.24
N THR A 61 -1.16 -11.18 3.99
CA THR A 61 -0.20 -10.20 4.51
C THR A 61 0.53 -9.45 3.39
N ILE A 62 0.99 -10.17 2.36
CA ILE A 62 1.64 -9.56 1.19
C ILE A 62 0.67 -8.63 0.47
N THR A 63 -0.55 -9.07 0.20
CA THR A 63 -1.57 -8.27 -0.48
C THR A 63 -1.93 -7.02 0.30
N VAL A 64 -2.13 -7.12 1.62
CA VAL A 64 -2.46 -5.98 2.48
C VAL A 64 -1.30 -4.99 2.57
N LEU A 65 -0.05 -5.46 2.67
CA LEU A 65 1.13 -4.58 2.68
C LEU A 65 1.29 -3.82 1.35
N LEU A 66 1.09 -4.50 0.22
CA LEU A 66 1.16 -3.86 -1.10
C LEU A 66 0.04 -2.83 -1.28
N LEU A 67 -1.19 -3.17 -0.90
CA LEU A 67 -2.34 -2.27 -1.01
C LEU A 67 -2.20 -1.06 -0.10
N SER A 68 -1.80 -1.25 1.15
CA SER A 68 -1.58 -0.15 2.10
C SER A 68 -0.46 0.79 1.63
N TYR A 69 0.65 0.24 1.13
CA TYR A 69 1.72 1.03 0.54
C TYR A 69 1.24 1.84 -0.66
N PHE A 70 0.49 1.22 -1.58
CA PHE A 70 -0.06 1.90 -2.74
C PHE A 70 -1.03 3.02 -2.36
N CYS A 71 -1.99 2.73 -1.49
CA CYS A 71 -2.99 3.71 -1.05
C CYS A 71 -2.34 4.91 -0.36
N LEU A 72 -1.41 4.69 0.56
CA LEU A 72 -0.70 5.77 1.24
C LEU A 72 0.17 6.56 0.27
N SER A 73 0.83 5.88 -0.67
CA SER A 73 1.66 6.56 -1.67
C SER A 73 0.83 7.44 -2.61
N TYR A 74 -0.34 6.96 -3.02
CA TYR A 74 -1.32 7.72 -3.79
C TYR A 74 -1.85 8.92 -3.00
N LEU A 75 -2.20 8.73 -1.74
CA LEU A 75 -2.75 9.79 -0.89
C LEU A 75 -1.70 10.88 -0.65
N VAL A 76 -0.45 10.52 -0.37
CA VAL A 76 0.64 11.49 -0.20
C VAL A 76 0.96 12.22 -1.51
N SER A 77 1.02 11.50 -2.63
CA SER A 77 1.24 12.12 -3.95
C SER A 77 0.13 13.11 -4.33
N SER A 78 -1.13 12.75 -4.06
CA SER A 78 -2.26 13.65 -4.34
C SER A 78 -2.30 14.88 -3.41
N VAL A 79 -1.92 14.74 -2.13
CA VAL A 79 -1.80 15.87 -1.21
C VAL A 79 -0.66 16.81 -1.63
N LEU A 80 0.50 16.26 -1.98
CA LEU A 80 1.64 17.05 -2.48
C LEU A 80 1.27 17.82 -3.75
N TYR A 81 0.65 17.15 -4.72
CA TYR A 81 0.19 17.77 -5.97
C TYR A 81 -0.82 18.90 -5.73
N ASN A 82 -1.83 18.66 -4.87
CA ASN A 82 -2.82 19.69 -4.52
C ASN A 82 -2.20 20.87 -3.76
N HIS A 83 -1.17 20.63 -2.95
CA HIS A 83 -0.47 21.70 -2.22
C HIS A 83 0.36 22.57 -3.16
N GLU A 84 0.98 22.01 -4.20
CA GLU A 84 1.65 22.78 -5.24
C GLU A 84 0.65 23.61 -6.06
N LEU A 85 -0.52 23.06 -6.36
CA LEU A 85 -1.57 23.76 -7.10
C LEU A 85 -2.18 24.93 -6.32
N SER A 86 -2.28 24.82 -4.99
CA SER A 86 -2.80 25.88 -4.11
C SER A 86 -1.78 26.98 -3.82
N ALA A 87 -0.49 26.77 -4.10
CA ALA A 87 0.59 27.70 -3.81
C ALA A 87 0.96 28.60 -5.01
N ASN A 88 0.48 28.28 -6.21
CA ASN A 88 0.57 29.09 -7.43
C ASN A 88 -0.72 29.87 -7.68
#